data_AF-A0A559QPS8-F1
#
_entry.id   AF-A0A559QPS8-F1
#
_cell.length_a   1.000
_cell.length_b   1.000
_cell.length_c   1.000
_cell.angle_alpha   90.00
_cell.angle_beta   90.00
_cell.angle_gamma   90.00
#
_symmetry.space_group_name_H-M   'P 1'
#
loop_
_entity.id
_entity.type
_entity.pdbx_description
1 polymer ?
#
loop_
_entity_poly.entity_id
_entity_poly.type
_entity_poly.pdbx_seq_one_letter_code
_entity_poly.pdbx_strand_id
1 'polypeptide(L)'
;MAKQNRSTLKSFFGDGAVPTSSMFRDLVDSTINLHDDGFEKNNRDGVKIFCHSDSRALTSYYHQQQRDLAVWRVAFEGEHSNLLWSTQAQIQSGIEINKKESAKLQEALCLSRRDNQLRVGVGTQKPQTTLDVNGCIHSLERRGSYGRSFESVPADGQWKTIVDDIQGGSAFEVVARAQNLVKRRYALIHAIALHCPWKPKSNDLLSWLGIRNRIKYTQVFHDSLLHKIKLQWEDKDAKNGYKLQIRTNCDYGTELNSSDGFTTTEPCVIDFHITRLWSDEDTFVTLADQAKEGLGDD
;
A
#
# COMPACT_ATOMS: atom_id res chain seq x y z
N MET A 1 10.31 10.02 42.41
CA MET A 1 10.63 11.42 42.77
C MET A 1 9.34 12.24 42.66
N ALA A 2 9.03 13.04 43.68
CA ALA A 2 7.76 13.76 43.75
C ALA A 2 7.78 14.94 42.76
N LYS A 3 7.12 14.80 41.61
CA LYS A 3 6.96 15.89 40.63
C LYS A 3 6.04 16.96 41.23
N GLN A 4 6.63 17.98 41.83
CA GLN A 4 5.89 19.16 42.30
C GLN A 4 5.32 19.92 41.10
N ASN A 5 4.12 20.47 41.24
CA ASN A 5 3.54 21.30 40.19
C ASN A 5 4.26 22.66 40.11
N ARG A 6 4.14 23.35 38.97
CA ARG A 6 4.82 24.63 38.74
C ARG A 6 4.44 25.72 39.74
N SER A 7 3.20 25.72 40.25
CA SER A 7 2.77 26.68 41.28
C SER A 7 3.49 26.46 42.61
N THR A 8 3.67 25.21 43.03
CA THR A 8 4.42 24.85 44.23
C THR A 8 5.89 25.23 44.07
N LEU A 9 6.51 24.89 42.93
CA LEU A 9 7.90 25.28 42.64
C LEU A 9 8.09 26.80 42.66
N LYS A 10 7.18 27.57 42.05
CA LYS A 10 7.24 29.05 42.06
C LYS A 10 7.14 29.63 43.48
N SER A 11 6.35 29.03 44.36
CA SER A 11 6.19 29.51 45.74
C SER A 11 7.48 29.43 46.57
N PHE A 12 8.40 28.53 46.22
CA PHE A 12 9.68 28.39 46.90
C PHE A 12 10.66 29.55 46.62
N PHE A 13 10.42 30.34 45.57
CA PHE A 13 11.33 31.40 45.08
C PHE A 13 10.66 32.79 45.02
N GLY A 14 9.63 33.02 45.84
CA GLY A 14 8.98 34.33 45.96
C GLY A 14 9.83 35.37 46.71
N ASP A 15 9.39 36.62 46.68
CA ASP A 15 10.09 37.73 47.34
C ASP A 15 10.26 37.46 48.84
N GLY A 16 11.51 37.55 49.33
CA GLY A 16 11.86 37.26 50.72
C GLY A 16 11.99 35.77 51.08
N ALA A 17 11.82 34.85 50.12
CA ALA A 17 12.06 33.43 50.34
C ALA A 17 13.57 33.12 50.44
N VAL A 18 13.91 32.12 51.26
CA VAL A 18 15.28 31.57 51.38
C VAL A 18 15.24 30.09 50.96
N PRO A 19 15.38 29.77 49.66
CA PRO A 19 15.24 28.42 49.15
C PRO A 19 16.39 27.52 49.61
N THR A 20 16.07 26.26 49.90
CA THR A 20 17.07 25.25 50.31
C THR A 20 17.67 24.54 49.09
N SER A 21 18.81 23.85 49.27
CA SER A 21 19.42 23.04 48.21
C SER A 21 18.47 21.98 47.63
N SER A 22 17.57 21.41 48.43
CA SER A 22 16.56 20.46 47.95
C SER A 22 15.56 21.12 46.99
N MET A 23 15.15 22.36 47.26
CA MET A 23 14.22 23.10 46.39
C MET A 23 14.86 23.44 45.04
N PHE A 24 16.17 23.71 45.01
CA PHE A 24 16.90 23.86 43.74
C PHE A 24 16.99 22.55 42.97
N ARG A 25 17.22 21.41 43.66
CA ARG A 25 17.21 20.09 43.01
C ARG A 25 15.85 19.78 42.40
N ASP A 26 14.76 20.00 43.15
CA ASP A 26 13.40 19.79 42.65
C ASP A 26 13.09 20.67 41.43
N LEU A 27 13.61 21.90 41.37
CA LEU A 27 13.48 22.77 40.22
C LEU A 27 14.24 22.21 39.00
N VAL A 28 15.50 21.83 39.17
CA VAL A 28 16.35 21.26 38.10
C VAL A 28 15.72 19.98 37.54
N ASP A 29 15.33 19.05 38.42
CA ASP A 29 14.71 17.77 38.04
C ASP A 29 13.30 17.95 37.41
N SER A 30 12.70 19.13 37.55
CA SER A 30 11.40 19.48 36.94
C SER A 30 11.54 20.20 35.59
N THR A 31 12.75 20.50 35.14
CA THR A 31 13.02 21.08 33.82
C THR A 31 13.41 20.02 32.80
N ILE A 32 13.08 20.24 31.52
CA ILE A 32 13.48 19.34 30.43
C ILE A 32 14.97 19.56 30.15
N ASN A 33 15.76 18.50 30.24
CA ASN A 33 17.14 18.45 29.85
C ASN A 33 17.26 17.79 28.47
N LEU A 34 17.75 18.53 27.47
CA LEU A 34 17.82 18.06 26.09
C LEU A 34 18.76 16.85 25.89
N HIS A 35 19.76 16.68 26.76
CA HIS A 35 20.71 15.57 26.70
C HIS A 35 20.20 14.34 27.46
N ASP A 36 19.64 14.56 28.64
CA ASP A 36 19.28 13.46 29.55
C ASP A 36 17.86 12.91 29.27
N ASP A 37 16.94 13.73 28.76
CA ASP A 37 15.54 13.33 28.53
C ASP A 37 15.28 12.77 27.11
N GLY A 38 16.31 12.67 26.26
CA GLY A 38 16.18 12.11 24.92
C GLY A 38 15.33 12.93 23.97
N PHE A 39 15.25 14.25 24.18
CA PHE A 39 14.49 15.17 23.35
C PHE A 39 15.38 16.33 22.91
N GLU A 40 15.68 16.42 21.62
CA GLU A 40 16.50 17.50 21.05
C GLU A 40 15.79 18.12 19.84
N LYS A 41 15.88 19.44 19.67
CA LYS A 41 15.42 20.11 18.44
C LYS A 41 16.57 20.89 17.82
N ASN A 42 16.89 20.61 16.57
CA ASN A 42 17.89 21.36 15.81
C ASN A 42 17.41 21.67 14.37
N ASN A 43 18.12 22.57 13.68
CA ASN A 43 17.71 23.03 12.35
C ASN A 43 17.88 21.98 11.24
N ARG A 44 18.77 20.99 11.44
CA ARG A 44 19.11 19.99 10.42
C ARG A 44 18.13 18.81 10.45
N ASP A 45 17.86 18.29 11.64
CA ASP A 45 17.16 17.02 11.86
C ASP A 45 15.74 17.22 12.41
N GLY A 46 15.36 18.45 12.76
CA GLY A 46 14.06 18.74 13.36
C GLY A 46 13.98 18.25 14.81
N VAL A 47 12.92 17.53 15.16
CA VAL A 47 12.71 16.96 16.50
C VAL A 47 13.28 15.55 16.55
N LYS A 48 14.24 15.33 17.45
CA LYS A 48 14.90 14.05 17.71
C LYS A 48 14.36 13.48 19.01
N ILE A 49 13.92 12.22 18.95
CA ILE A 49 13.46 11.46 20.12
C ILE A 49 14.38 10.24 20.23
N PHE A 50 15.01 10.09 21.38
CA PHE A 50 15.88 8.97 21.70
C PHE A 50 15.25 8.13 22.79
N CYS A 51 15.38 6.81 22.67
CA CYS A 51 15.14 5.90 23.79
C CYS A 51 16.39 5.85 24.66
N HIS A 52 16.35 6.45 25.85
CA HIS A 52 17.34 6.17 26.89
C HIS A 52 16.86 4.97 27.72
N SER A 53 17.78 4.07 28.11
CA SER A 53 17.56 2.79 28.83
C SER A 53 17.07 1.59 27.98
N ASP A 54 16.78 0.46 28.63
CA ASP A 54 16.16 -0.76 28.05
C ASP A 54 14.75 -0.52 27.49
N SER A 55 14.15 0.65 27.77
CA SER A 55 12.85 1.01 27.22
C SER A 55 12.93 1.26 25.72
N ARG A 56 12.00 0.65 24.96
CA ARG A 56 11.83 0.91 23.53
C ARG A 56 10.74 1.95 23.22
N ALA A 57 10.08 2.51 24.25
CA ALA A 57 9.04 3.52 24.07
C ALA A 57 9.62 4.88 23.66
N LEU A 58 9.06 5.47 22.62
CA LEU A 58 9.38 6.82 22.15
C LEU A 58 8.35 7.83 22.66
N THR A 59 7.06 7.57 22.43
CA THR A 59 5.97 8.44 22.87
C THR A 59 4.81 7.62 23.42
N SER A 60 4.10 8.18 24.41
CA SER A 60 2.93 7.55 25.02
C SER A 60 1.89 8.62 25.35
N TYR A 61 0.64 8.34 25.04
CA TYR A 61 -0.48 9.27 25.12
C TYR A 61 -1.47 8.75 26.15
N TYR A 62 -1.82 9.57 27.14
CA TYR A 62 -2.64 9.17 28.29
C TYR A 62 -3.90 10.04 28.36
N HIS A 63 -5.01 9.48 28.86
CA HIS A 63 -6.12 10.31 29.33
C HIS A 63 -5.77 10.95 30.66
N GLN A 64 -6.19 12.20 30.88
CA GLN A 64 -5.90 12.93 32.12
C GLN A 64 -6.37 12.19 33.40
N GLN A 65 -7.46 11.43 33.28
CA GLN A 65 -8.08 10.64 34.34
C GLN A 65 -7.43 9.27 34.55
N GLN A 66 -6.65 8.77 33.59
CA GLN A 66 -6.01 7.46 33.61
C GLN A 66 -4.53 7.60 33.25
N ARG A 67 -3.71 7.88 34.27
CA ARG A 67 -2.27 8.16 34.09
C ARG A 67 -1.37 6.92 34.09
N ASP A 68 -1.92 5.78 34.47
CA ASP A 68 -1.14 4.54 34.63
C ASP A 68 -1.17 3.66 33.37
N LEU A 69 -1.98 4.03 32.36
CA LEU A 69 -2.15 3.24 31.15
C LEU A 69 -2.22 4.14 29.91
N ALA A 70 -1.32 3.91 28.96
CA ALA A 70 -1.25 4.68 27.73
C ALA A 70 -2.39 4.25 26.78
N VAL A 71 -3.18 5.21 26.33
CA VAL A 71 -4.18 5.00 25.27
C VAL A 71 -3.49 4.64 23.96
N TRP A 72 -2.42 5.35 23.62
CA TRP A 72 -1.59 5.08 22.45
C TRP A 72 -0.12 5.09 22.83
N ARG A 73 0.67 4.27 22.17
CA ARG A 73 2.11 4.17 22.35
C ARG A 73 2.80 4.00 21.00
N VAL A 74 3.92 4.70 20.84
CA VAL A 74 4.86 4.52 19.74
C VAL A 74 6.16 4.00 20.31
N ALA A 75 6.64 2.86 19.80
CA ALA A 75 7.83 2.19 20.30
C ALA A 75 8.60 1.49 19.18
N PHE A 76 9.89 1.23 19.41
CA PHE A 76 10.65 0.29 18.60
C PHE A 76 10.33 -1.16 19.01
N GLU A 77 10.28 -2.06 18.04
CA GLU A 77 9.99 -3.49 18.26
C GLU A 77 10.91 -4.39 17.43
N GLY A 78 11.30 -5.54 18.00
CA GLY A 78 12.20 -6.51 17.37
C GLY A 78 13.64 -6.03 17.14
N GLU A 79 14.45 -6.86 16.48
CA GLU A 79 15.89 -6.61 16.23
C GLU A 79 16.15 -5.52 15.18
N HIS A 80 15.21 -5.33 14.25
CA HIS A 80 15.34 -4.34 13.17
C HIS A 80 14.78 -2.95 13.53
N SER A 81 14.44 -2.73 14.81
CA SER A 81 13.85 -1.47 15.29
C SER A 81 12.64 -1.04 14.46
N ASN A 82 11.70 -1.97 14.25
CA ASN A 82 10.43 -1.65 13.59
C ASN A 82 9.68 -0.61 14.42
N LEU A 83 9.00 0.34 13.78
CA LEU A 83 8.24 1.35 14.49
C LEU A 83 6.79 0.90 14.63
N LEU A 84 6.35 0.68 15.86
CA LEU A 84 5.03 0.15 16.18
C LEU A 84 4.17 1.21 16.89
N TRP A 85 2.99 1.44 16.35
CA TRP A 85 1.89 2.11 17.02
C TRP A 85 0.95 1.06 17.60
N SER A 86 0.79 1.10 18.91
CA SER A 86 -0.06 0.18 19.68
C SER A 86 -1.01 0.95 20.58
N THR A 87 -2.14 0.34 20.91
CA THR A 87 -3.00 0.81 21.99
C THR A 87 -2.94 -0.17 23.15
N GLN A 88 -2.92 0.36 24.37
CA GLN A 88 -3.07 -0.43 25.59
C GLN A 88 -4.45 -0.23 26.22
N ALA A 89 -5.35 0.54 25.56
CA ALA A 89 -6.66 0.88 26.09
C ALA A 89 -7.46 -0.38 26.42
N GLN A 90 -7.89 -0.52 27.67
CA GLN A 90 -8.92 -1.48 28.00
C GLN A 90 -10.20 -1.07 27.28
N ILE A 91 -10.78 -2.00 26.52
CA ILE A 91 -12.08 -1.77 25.90
C ILE A 91 -13.08 -1.49 27.02
N GLN A 92 -13.98 -0.51 26.79
CA GLN A 92 -15.04 -0.12 27.71
C GLN A 92 -15.68 -1.33 28.41
N SER A 93 -15.80 -1.23 29.73
CA SER A 93 -16.43 -2.22 30.60
C SER A 93 -17.82 -2.61 30.08
N GLY A 94 -17.97 -3.87 29.68
CA GLY A 94 -19.26 -4.45 29.29
C GLY A 94 -19.23 -5.35 28.05
N ILE A 95 -18.17 -5.33 27.25
CA ILE A 95 -18.01 -6.23 26.09
C ILE A 95 -16.88 -7.21 26.40
N GLU A 96 -17.21 -8.49 26.63
CA GLU A 96 -16.22 -9.57 26.68
C GLU A 96 -15.64 -9.78 25.29
N ILE A 97 -14.49 -9.14 25.04
CA ILE A 97 -13.68 -9.38 23.85
C ILE A 97 -12.73 -10.51 24.19
N ASN A 98 -12.67 -11.55 23.35
CA ASN A 98 -11.79 -12.67 23.64
C ASN A 98 -10.32 -12.22 23.63
N LYS A 99 -9.44 -12.96 24.33
CA LYS A 99 -8.00 -12.62 24.43
C LYS A 99 -7.30 -12.43 23.07
N LYS A 100 -7.74 -13.15 22.03
CA LYS A 100 -7.19 -13.07 20.67
C LYS A 100 -7.60 -11.78 19.96
N GLU A 101 -8.81 -11.28 20.21
CA GLU A 101 -9.29 -10.00 19.72
C GLU A 101 -8.69 -8.82 20.49
N SER A 102 -8.46 -8.97 21.80
CA SER A 102 -7.69 -7.98 22.58
C SER A 102 -6.25 -7.84 22.06
N ALA A 103 -5.61 -8.93 21.63
CA ALA A 103 -4.28 -8.89 21.00
C ALA A 103 -4.30 -8.16 19.65
N LYS A 104 -5.36 -8.34 18.84
CA LYS A 104 -5.52 -7.58 17.57
C LYS A 104 -5.63 -6.08 17.81
N LEU A 105 -6.26 -5.66 18.91
CA LEU A 105 -6.39 -4.25 19.23
C LEU A 105 -5.05 -3.62 19.62
N GLN A 106 -4.07 -4.41 20.08
CA GLN A 106 -2.76 -3.88 20.45
C GLN A 106 -1.89 -3.51 19.24
N GLU A 107 -2.28 -3.85 18.02
CA GLU A 107 -1.48 -3.64 16.82
C GLU A 107 -2.24 -2.72 15.86
N ALA A 108 -1.90 -1.44 15.80
CA ALA A 108 -2.56 -0.53 14.87
C ALA A 108 -1.78 -0.38 13.57
N LEU A 109 -0.51 0.02 13.69
CA LEU A 109 0.35 0.31 12.55
C LEU A 109 1.78 -0.12 12.85
N CYS A 110 2.41 -0.82 11.91
CA CYS A 110 3.82 -1.18 11.95
C CYS A 110 4.52 -0.64 10.71
N LEU A 111 5.61 0.10 10.89
CA LEU A 111 6.57 0.38 9.81
C LEU A 111 7.78 -0.52 10.02
N SER A 112 7.95 -1.47 9.11
CA SER A 112 9.04 -2.44 9.16
C SER A 112 10.11 -2.15 8.13
N ARG A 113 11.36 -2.44 8.50
CA ARG A 113 12.56 -2.34 7.65
C ARG A 113 13.28 -3.69 7.51
N ARG A 114 12.56 -4.79 7.73
CA ARG A 114 13.12 -6.15 7.71
C ARG A 114 13.66 -6.50 6.32
N ASP A 115 14.75 -7.25 6.26
CA ASP A 115 15.31 -7.78 5.01
C ASP A 115 15.64 -6.71 3.96
N ASN A 116 16.02 -5.50 4.41
CA ASN A 116 16.23 -4.32 3.56
C ASN A 116 15.00 -3.90 2.73
N GLN A 117 13.80 -4.30 3.15
CA GLN A 117 12.54 -3.92 2.53
C GLN A 117 11.71 -3.05 3.47
N LEU A 118 11.06 -2.03 2.91
CA LEU A 118 10.09 -1.21 3.63
C LEU A 118 8.71 -1.84 3.52
N ARG A 119 8.05 -2.04 4.67
CA ARG A 119 6.71 -2.61 4.74
C ARG A 119 5.84 -1.86 5.74
N VAL A 120 4.55 -1.80 5.45
CA VAL A 120 3.53 -1.20 6.29
C VAL A 120 2.54 -2.29 6.69
N GLY A 121 2.44 -2.56 7.98
CA GLY A 121 1.43 -3.44 8.55
C GLY A 121 0.31 -2.64 9.20
N VAL A 122 -0.94 -2.89 8.83
CA VAL A 122 -2.13 -2.39 9.52
C VAL A 122 -2.77 -3.56 10.24
N GLY A 123 -2.82 -3.53 11.57
CA GLY A 123 -3.30 -4.69 12.35
C GLY A 123 -2.29 -5.85 12.47
N THR A 124 -1.03 -5.66 12.05
CA THR A 124 0.02 -6.68 12.12
C THR A 124 1.39 -6.08 12.39
N GLN A 125 2.14 -6.66 13.33
CA GLN A 125 3.53 -6.31 13.61
C GLN A 125 4.55 -6.91 12.63
N LYS A 126 4.17 -7.94 11.87
CA LYS A 126 5.05 -8.69 10.97
C LYS A 126 4.50 -8.66 9.55
N PRO A 127 4.48 -7.50 8.88
CA PRO A 127 3.96 -7.41 7.51
C PRO A 127 4.80 -8.28 6.56
N GLN A 128 4.12 -9.09 5.75
CA GLN A 128 4.77 -10.01 4.81
C GLN A 128 5.05 -9.36 3.45
N THR A 129 4.22 -8.40 3.04
CA THR A 129 4.38 -7.63 1.79
C THR A 129 4.46 -6.13 2.08
N THR A 130 4.63 -5.31 1.04
CA THR A 130 4.79 -3.85 1.16
C THR A 130 3.66 -3.18 1.94
N LEU A 131 2.41 -3.61 1.72
CA LEU A 131 1.25 -3.23 2.52
C LEU A 131 0.49 -4.48 2.93
N ASP A 132 0.48 -4.78 4.23
CA ASP A 132 -0.19 -5.92 4.81
C ASP A 132 -1.30 -5.44 5.74
N VAL A 133 -2.55 -5.83 5.47
CA VAL A 133 -3.72 -5.39 6.22
C VAL A 133 -4.38 -6.61 6.86
N ASN A 134 -4.25 -6.74 8.17
CA ASN A 134 -4.94 -7.75 8.97
C ASN A 134 -6.38 -7.29 9.28
N GLY A 135 -7.21 -7.22 8.25
CA GLY A 135 -8.58 -6.72 8.34
C GLY A 135 -9.21 -6.48 6.98
N CYS A 136 -10.22 -5.62 6.94
CA CYS A 136 -10.90 -5.24 5.71
C CYS A 136 -10.32 -3.96 5.12
N ILE A 137 -10.19 -3.92 3.79
CA ILE A 137 -9.92 -2.70 3.03
C ILE A 137 -11.26 -2.22 2.45
N HIS A 138 -11.66 -1.00 2.81
CA HIS A 138 -12.75 -0.28 2.15
C HIS A 138 -12.15 0.82 1.28
N SER A 139 -12.41 0.82 -0.02
CA SER A 139 -11.85 1.78 -0.96
C SER A 139 -12.93 2.36 -1.87
N LEU A 140 -12.80 3.66 -2.18
CA LEU A 140 -13.65 4.32 -3.17
C LEU A 140 -13.37 3.78 -4.57
N GLU A 141 -12.10 3.57 -4.90
CA GLU A 141 -11.64 3.07 -6.19
C GLU A 141 -10.40 2.18 -6.04
N ARG A 142 -10.11 1.38 -7.06
CA ARG A 142 -8.88 0.59 -7.20
C ARG A 142 -8.36 0.75 -8.63
N ARG A 143 -7.18 1.37 -8.77
CA ARG A 143 -6.52 1.57 -10.07
C ARG A 143 -5.09 1.03 -10.01
N GLY A 144 -4.75 0.11 -10.88
CA GLY A 144 -3.38 -0.40 -11.00
C GLY A 144 -2.52 0.54 -11.85
N SER A 145 -1.22 0.56 -11.57
CA SER A 145 -0.24 1.42 -12.26
C SER A 145 0.81 0.60 -13.04
N TYR A 146 0.53 -0.67 -13.35
CA TYR A 146 1.51 -1.54 -14.01
C TYR A 146 1.60 -1.26 -15.51
N GLY A 147 2.78 -1.48 -16.11
CA GLY A 147 3.01 -1.23 -17.53
C GLY A 147 2.73 0.23 -17.90
N ARG A 148 2.06 0.45 -19.03
CA ARG A 148 1.71 1.78 -19.55
C ARG A 148 0.40 2.32 -18.97
N SER A 149 0.04 1.95 -17.74
CA SER A 149 -1.19 2.40 -17.10
C SER A 149 -1.25 3.93 -17.04
N PHE A 150 -2.46 4.49 -17.22
CA PHE A 150 -2.70 5.93 -17.31
C PHE A 150 -2.09 6.64 -18.54
N GLU A 151 -1.44 5.91 -19.44
CA GLU A 151 -1.26 6.36 -20.81
C GLU A 151 -2.53 6.06 -21.61
N SER A 152 -2.78 6.85 -22.66
CA SER A 152 -3.86 6.63 -23.60
C SER A 152 -3.28 6.21 -24.95
N VAL A 153 -3.93 5.26 -25.62
CA VAL A 153 -3.53 4.83 -26.97
C VAL A 153 -4.63 5.15 -27.99
N PRO A 154 -4.32 5.42 -29.27
CA PRO A 154 -5.34 5.71 -30.27
C PRO A 154 -6.38 4.59 -30.40
N ALA A 155 -7.66 4.96 -30.46
CA ALA A 155 -8.79 4.05 -30.70
C ALA A 155 -9.05 3.86 -32.21
N ASP A 156 -7.98 3.60 -32.97
CA ASP A 156 -7.93 3.62 -34.44
C ASP A 156 -8.19 2.24 -35.09
N GLY A 157 -8.54 1.23 -34.29
CA GLY A 157 -8.72 -0.15 -34.75
C GLY A 157 -7.44 -0.98 -34.84
N GLN A 158 -6.26 -0.39 -34.61
CA GLN A 158 -4.97 -1.07 -34.67
C GLN A 158 -4.53 -1.58 -33.30
N TRP A 159 -3.78 -2.69 -33.27
CA TRP A 159 -3.19 -3.22 -32.04
C TRP A 159 -2.11 -2.29 -31.48
N LYS A 160 -2.22 -1.94 -30.20
CA LYS A 160 -1.27 -1.10 -29.45
C LYS A 160 -0.76 -1.86 -28.25
N THR A 161 0.56 -1.85 -28.02
CA THR A 161 1.17 -2.50 -26.85
C THR A 161 0.93 -1.69 -25.59
N ILE A 162 0.42 -2.34 -24.55
CA ILE A 162 0.15 -1.74 -23.22
C ILE A 162 1.02 -2.32 -22.10
N VAL A 163 1.58 -3.51 -22.33
CA VAL A 163 2.62 -4.13 -21.51
C VAL A 163 3.57 -4.88 -22.44
N ASP A 164 4.88 -4.71 -22.24
CA ASP A 164 5.95 -5.38 -22.95
C ASP A 164 6.89 -6.13 -21.98
N ASP A 165 7.86 -6.83 -22.57
CA ASP A 165 8.95 -7.55 -21.87
C ASP A 165 8.46 -8.50 -20.77
N ILE A 166 7.29 -9.11 -20.97
CA ILE A 166 6.70 -10.04 -20.02
C ILE A 166 7.40 -11.39 -20.16
N GLN A 167 7.84 -11.92 -19.03
CA GLN A 167 8.46 -13.23 -18.91
C GLN A 167 7.68 -14.11 -17.92
N GLY A 168 7.88 -15.42 -18.01
CA GLY A 168 7.22 -16.35 -17.08
C GLY A 168 5.69 -16.36 -17.19
N GLY A 169 5.05 -17.02 -16.22
CA GLY A 169 3.59 -16.98 -16.07
C GLY A 169 3.16 -15.61 -15.57
N SER A 170 2.11 -15.03 -16.16
CA SER A 170 1.62 -13.71 -15.76
C SER A 170 0.11 -13.62 -15.70
N ALA A 171 -0.37 -12.75 -14.81
CA ALA A 171 -1.76 -12.46 -14.61
C ALA A 171 -1.97 -10.94 -14.46
N PHE A 172 -2.84 -10.37 -15.30
CA PHE A 172 -3.20 -8.96 -15.25
C PHE A 172 -4.72 -8.78 -15.18
N GLU A 173 -5.14 -7.78 -14.42
CA GLU A 173 -6.47 -7.19 -14.48
C GLU A 173 -6.39 -5.90 -15.29
N VAL A 174 -7.17 -5.81 -16.37
CA VAL A 174 -7.22 -4.65 -17.26
C VAL A 174 -8.62 -4.06 -17.22
N VAL A 175 -8.72 -2.79 -16.85
CA VAL A 175 -9.93 -1.98 -17.05
C VAL A 175 -9.61 -0.96 -18.12
N ALA A 176 -10.41 -0.93 -19.18
CA ALA A 176 -10.18 0.00 -20.28
C ALA A 176 -11.49 0.52 -20.87
N ARG A 177 -11.47 1.78 -21.28
CA ARG A 177 -12.60 2.45 -21.94
C ARG A 177 -12.17 3.13 -23.24
N ALA A 178 -13.08 3.21 -24.19
CA ALA A 178 -12.94 4.04 -25.38
C ALA A 178 -14.28 4.74 -25.63
N GLN A 179 -14.24 6.01 -26.00
CA GLN A 179 -15.46 6.79 -26.24
C GLN A 179 -15.29 7.84 -27.35
N ASN A 180 -16.38 8.07 -28.08
CA ASN A 180 -16.61 9.21 -28.94
C ASN A 180 -18.08 9.61 -28.76
N LEU A 181 -18.34 10.76 -28.13
CA LEU A 181 -19.69 11.11 -27.71
C LEU A 181 -20.58 11.43 -28.91
N VAL A 182 -20.02 12.16 -29.88
CA VAL A 182 -20.69 12.63 -31.10
C VAL A 182 -21.13 11.45 -31.98
N LYS A 183 -20.23 10.49 -32.21
CA LYS A 183 -20.51 9.29 -33.02
C LYS A 183 -21.23 8.19 -32.25
N ARG A 184 -21.57 8.41 -30.97
CA ARG A 184 -22.19 7.43 -30.07
C ARG A 184 -21.45 6.10 -30.04
N ARG A 185 -20.11 6.15 -29.93
CA ARG A 185 -19.27 4.96 -29.81
C ARG A 185 -18.74 4.91 -28.40
N TYR A 186 -19.07 3.85 -27.69
CA TYR A 186 -18.63 3.66 -26.30
C TYR A 186 -18.38 2.19 -26.07
N ALA A 187 -17.28 1.90 -25.39
CA ALA A 187 -17.03 0.59 -24.84
C ALA A 187 -16.24 0.68 -23.55
N LEU A 188 -16.53 -0.25 -22.65
CA LEU A 188 -15.82 -0.46 -21.39
C LEU A 188 -15.59 -1.96 -21.22
N ILE A 189 -14.38 -2.32 -20.80
CA ILE A 189 -14.01 -3.69 -20.49
C ILE A 189 -13.45 -3.79 -19.07
N HIS A 190 -13.73 -4.91 -18.43
CA HIS A 190 -12.96 -5.48 -17.34
C HIS A 190 -12.48 -6.85 -17.81
N ALA A 191 -11.18 -7.05 -17.84
CA ALA A 191 -10.58 -8.26 -18.38
C ALA A 191 -9.54 -8.85 -17.44
N ILE A 192 -9.53 -10.18 -17.36
CA ILE A 192 -8.47 -10.94 -16.69
C ILE A 192 -7.64 -11.62 -17.78
N ALA A 193 -6.42 -11.13 -17.95
CA ALA A 193 -5.46 -11.60 -18.93
C ALA A 193 -4.46 -12.52 -18.24
N LEU A 194 -4.64 -13.83 -18.42
CA LEU A 194 -3.72 -14.86 -17.96
C LEU A 194 -2.87 -15.35 -19.13
N HIS A 195 -1.57 -15.55 -18.88
CA HIS A 195 -0.67 -16.11 -19.86
C HIS A 195 0.33 -17.06 -19.21
N CYS A 196 0.49 -18.24 -19.79
CA CYS A 196 1.62 -19.13 -19.51
C CYS A 196 2.47 -19.25 -20.78
N PRO A 197 3.80 -19.04 -20.71
CA PRO A 197 4.69 -19.27 -21.83
C PRO A 197 4.59 -20.71 -22.27
N TRP A 198 4.48 -20.92 -23.58
CA TRP A 198 4.31 -22.24 -24.14
C TRP A 198 5.02 -22.34 -25.48
N LYS A 199 5.58 -23.52 -25.78
CA LYS A 199 6.19 -23.83 -27.08
C LYS A 199 5.21 -24.60 -27.96
N PRO A 200 4.79 -24.06 -29.11
CA PRO A 200 3.88 -24.75 -30.00
C PRO A 200 4.40 -26.11 -30.44
N LYS A 201 3.57 -27.15 -30.27
CA LYS A 201 3.75 -28.43 -30.96
C LYS A 201 3.04 -28.33 -32.31
N SER A 202 3.61 -28.93 -33.35
CA SER A 202 3.11 -28.87 -34.74
C SER A 202 1.65 -29.29 -34.91
N ASN A 203 1.11 -30.11 -33.99
CA ASN A 203 -0.26 -30.63 -34.04
C ASN A 203 -1.12 -30.21 -32.83
N ASP A 204 -0.87 -29.03 -32.23
CA ASP A 204 -1.64 -28.61 -31.07
C ASP A 204 -3.02 -28.01 -31.44
N LEU A 205 -4.04 -28.88 -31.47
CA LEU A 205 -5.43 -28.53 -31.72
C LEU A 205 -5.97 -27.44 -30.79
N LEU A 206 -5.51 -27.38 -29.54
CA LEU A 206 -5.96 -26.39 -28.56
C LEU A 206 -5.47 -24.97 -28.88
N SER A 207 -4.25 -24.84 -29.39
CA SER A 207 -3.72 -23.59 -29.93
C SER A 207 -4.44 -23.20 -31.21
N TRP A 208 -4.65 -24.15 -32.13
CA TRP A 208 -5.38 -23.90 -33.37
C TRP A 208 -6.82 -23.39 -33.14
N LEU A 209 -7.52 -23.93 -32.13
CA LEU A 209 -8.85 -23.46 -31.74
C LEU A 209 -8.84 -22.13 -30.94
N GLY A 210 -7.66 -21.54 -30.69
CA GLY A 210 -7.52 -20.29 -29.93
C GLY A 210 -8.00 -20.38 -28.48
N ILE A 211 -7.99 -21.59 -27.91
CA ILE A 211 -8.46 -21.84 -26.54
C ILE A 211 -7.35 -21.52 -25.53
N ARG A 212 -6.08 -21.62 -25.95
CA ARG A 212 -4.92 -21.34 -25.09
C ARG A 212 -4.75 -19.85 -24.84
N ASN A 213 -4.39 -19.51 -23.60
CA ASN A 213 -4.19 -18.15 -23.12
C ASN A 213 -5.35 -17.18 -23.48
N ARG A 214 -6.57 -17.72 -23.64
CA ARG A 214 -7.75 -16.92 -23.98
C ARG A 214 -8.05 -15.96 -22.85
N ILE A 215 -8.04 -14.67 -23.19
CA ILE A 215 -8.38 -13.59 -22.26
C ILE A 215 -9.89 -13.62 -21.98
N LYS A 216 -10.27 -13.55 -20.71
CA LYS A 216 -11.68 -13.44 -20.29
C LYS A 216 -12.08 -11.98 -20.17
N TYR A 217 -13.26 -11.66 -20.67
CA TYR A 217 -13.80 -10.30 -20.70
C TYR A 217 -15.19 -10.25 -20.06
N THR A 218 -15.40 -9.25 -19.23
CA THR A 218 -16.72 -8.64 -18.98
C THR A 218 -16.72 -7.32 -19.74
N GLN A 219 -17.64 -7.14 -20.69
CA GLN A 219 -17.62 -5.97 -21.57
C GLN A 219 -19.01 -5.41 -21.83
N VAL A 220 -19.09 -4.09 -21.96
CA VAL A 220 -20.25 -3.35 -22.45
C VAL A 220 -19.81 -2.49 -23.63
N PHE A 221 -20.67 -2.37 -24.63
CA PHE A 221 -20.42 -1.54 -25.81
C PHE A 221 -21.76 -1.06 -26.37
N HIS A 222 -21.75 0.09 -27.03
CA HIS A 222 -22.96 0.69 -27.59
C HIS A 222 -23.25 0.13 -29.00
N ASP A 223 -24.48 -0.32 -29.26
CA ASP A 223 -25.09 -0.60 -30.59
C ASP A 223 -24.43 -1.66 -31.50
N SER A 224 -23.12 -1.59 -31.77
CA SER A 224 -22.42 -2.44 -32.73
C SER A 224 -21.30 -3.27 -32.12
N LEU A 225 -21.17 -4.53 -32.56
CA LEU A 225 -20.03 -5.40 -32.23
C LEU A 225 -18.67 -4.82 -32.68
N LEU A 226 -18.67 -3.86 -33.62
CA LEU A 226 -17.49 -3.13 -34.04
C LEU A 226 -16.98 -2.13 -32.99
N HIS A 227 -17.82 -1.74 -32.03
CA HIS A 227 -17.40 -0.83 -30.97
C HIS A 227 -16.65 -1.56 -29.84
N LYS A 228 -16.55 -2.88 -29.86
CA LYS A 228 -15.84 -3.64 -28.82
C LYS A 228 -14.36 -3.25 -28.71
N ILE A 229 -13.85 -3.31 -27.48
CA ILE A 229 -12.41 -3.32 -27.18
C ILE A 229 -11.95 -4.78 -27.09
N LYS A 230 -10.75 -5.05 -27.57
CA LYS A 230 -10.11 -6.37 -27.57
C LYS A 230 -8.71 -6.27 -26.99
N LEU A 231 -8.29 -7.36 -26.34
CA LEU A 231 -6.94 -7.61 -25.91
C LEU A 231 -6.38 -8.83 -26.66
N GLN A 232 -5.08 -8.87 -26.86
CA GLN A 232 -4.39 -10.07 -27.33
C GLN A 232 -3.01 -10.20 -26.71
N TRP A 233 -2.53 -11.43 -26.70
CA TRP A 233 -1.13 -11.74 -26.47
C TRP A 233 -0.39 -11.75 -27.81
N GLU A 234 0.75 -11.06 -27.87
CA GLU A 234 1.66 -11.08 -29.01
C GLU A 234 2.96 -11.74 -28.54
N ASP A 235 3.22 -12.96 -29.04
CA ASP A 235 4.29 -13.87 -28.61
C ASP A 235 5.32 -14.15 -29.71
N LYS A 236 5.31 -13.37 -30.81
CA LYS A 236 6.20 -13.56 -31.98
C LYS A 236 7.69 -13.58 -31.64
N ASP A 237 8.10 -12.94 -30.54
CA ASP A 237 9.47 -12.96 -30.03
C ASP A 237 9.55 -13.50 -28.60
N ALA A 238 8.93 -14.66 -28.36
CA ALA A 238 8.89 -15.30 -27.03
C ALA A 238 10.27 -15.54 -26.39
N LYS A 239 11.38 -15.43 -27.13
CA LYS A 239 12.75 -15.47 -26.57
C LYS A 239 13.07 -14.22 -25.75
N ASN A 240 12.58 -13.06 -26.17
CA ASN A 240 12.81 -11.77 -25.49
C ASN A 240 11.62 -11.36 -24.61
N GLY A 241 10.53 -12.13 -24.63
CA GLY A 241 9.31 -11.90 -23.86
C GLY A 241 8.09 -11.78 -24.76
N TYR A 242 6.91 -11.69 -24.15
CA TYR A 242 5.66 -11.49 -24.86
C TYR A 242 5.00 -10.18 -24.45
N LYS A 243 4.03 -9.73 -25.25
CA LYS A 243 3.38 -8.42 -25.08
C LYS A 243 1.89 -8.59 -24.89
N LEU A 244 1.30 -7.73 -24.07
CA LEU A 244 -0.14 -7.53 -24.01
C LEU A 244 -0.51 -6.33 -24.86
N GLN A 245 -1.44 -6.53 -25.79
CA GLN A 245 -1.91 -5.48 -26.70
C GLN A 245 -3.40 -5.23 -26.54
N ILE A 246 -3.82 -4.01 -26.85
CA ILE A 246 -5.21 -3.55 -26.85
C ILE A 246 -5.57 -2.92 -28.19
N ARG A 247 -6.85 -3.02 -28.57
CA ARG A 247 -7.41 -2.24 -29.68
C ARG A 247 -8.92 -2.08 -29.55
N THR A 248 -9.47 -1.13 -30.29
CA THR A 248 -10.88 -1.14 -30.69
C THR A 248 -11.07 -2.01 -31.93
N ASN A 249 -12.30 -2.49 -32.16
CA ASN A 249 -12.63 -3.27 -33.36
C ASN A 249 -12.79 -2.38 -34.61
N CYS A 250 -13.04 -1.09 -34.44
CA CYS A 250 -13.08 -0.08 -35.49
C CYS A 250 -12.39 1.20 -35.03
N ASP A 251 -12.09 2.09 -35.98
CA ASP A 251 -11.67 3.45 -35.68
C ASP A 251 -12.82 4.25 -35.05
N TYR A 252 -12.60 4.80 -33.87
CA TYR A 252 -13.54 5.66 -33.14
C TYR A 252 -13.60 7.07 -33.73
N GLY A 253 -12.59 7.48 -34.49
CA GLY A 253 -12.48 8.79 -35.14
C GLY A 253 -11.86 9.84 -34.23
N THR A 254 -12.22 11.10 -34.48
CA THR A 254 -11.75 12.25 -33.72
C THR A 254 -12.88 12.88 -32.91
N GLU A 255 -12.52 13.63 -31.88
CA GLU A 255 -13.40 14.45 -31.06
C GLU A 255 -12.86 15.88 -30.99
N LEU A 256 -13.75 16.86 -30.93
CA LEU A 256 -13.37 18.25 -30.76
C LEU A 256 -13.13 18.49 -29.28
N ASN A 257 -11.88 18.80 -28.92
CA ASN A 257 -11.52 19.25 -27.60
C ASN A 257 -11.43 20.77 -27.60
N SER A 258 -12.13 21.40 -26.66
CA SER A 258 -12.07 22.84 -26.43
C SER A 258 -11.40 23.06 -25.08
N SER A 259 -10.11 23.40 -25.11
CA SER A 259 -9.36 23.86 -23.95
C SER A 259 -8.85 25.27 -24.23
N ASP A 260 -8.93 26.14 -23.22
CA ASP A 260 -8.38 27.51 -23.27
C ASP A 260 -8.82 28.37 -24.48
N GLY A 261 -10.06 28.17 -24.95
CA GLY A 261 -10.64 28.95 -26.05
C GLY A 261 -10.20 28.54 -27.46
N PHE A 262 -9.37 27.50 -27.60
CA PHE A 262 -8.99 26.91 -28.89
C PHE A 262 -9.65 25.54 -29.08
N THR A 263 -10.19 25.30 -30.27
CA THR A 263 -10.75 23.99 -30.67
C THR A 263 -9.69 23.17 -31.40
N THR A 264 -9.25 22.08 -30.80
CA THR A 264 -8.39 21.08 -31.44
C THR A 264 -9.22 19.85 -31.82
N THR A 265 -8.88 19.24 -32.95
CA THR A 265 -9.43 17.94 -33.34
C THR A 265 -8.44 16.87 -32.91
N GLU A 266 -8.80 16.07 -31.92
CA GLU A 266 -7.92 15.05 -31.35
C GLU A 266 -8.46 13.65 -31.66
N PRO A 267 -7.59 12.65 -31.89
CA PRO A 267 -8.04 11.28 -32.05
C PRO A 267 -8.69 10.79 -30.75
N CYS A 268 -9.80 10.05 -30.89
CA CYS A 268 -10.35 9.31 -29.76
C CYS A 268 -9.34 8.27 -29.30
N VAL A 269 -9.32 8.02 -27.99
CA VAL A 269 -8.34 7.17 -27.34
C VAL A 269 -8.99 6.03 -26.56
N ILE A 270 -8.17 5.04 -26.22
CA ILE A 270 -8.43 4.01 -25.24
C ILE A 270 -7.68 4.40 -23.97
N ASP A 271 -8.40 4.70 -22.90
CA ASP A 271 -7.83 4.90 -21.57
C ASP A 271 -7.85 3.57 -20.82
N PHE A 272 -6.80 3.25 -20.08
CA PHE A 272 -6.73 2.00 -19.34
C PHE A 272 -5.87 2.09 -18.09
N HIS A 273 -6.16 1.20 -17.14
CA HIS A 273 -5.30 0.93 -16.01
C HIS A 273 -5.15 -0.58 -15.82
N ILE A 274 -3.96 -1.00 -15.38
CA ILE A 274 -3.56 -2.40 -15.33
C ILE A 274 -3.05 -2.71 -13.93
N THR A 275 -3.66 -3.71 -13.30
CA THR A 275 -3.17 -4.26 -12.04
C THR A 275 -2.48 -5.58 -12.32
N ARG A 276 -1.24 -5.74 -11.86
CA ARG A 276 -0.55 -7.03 -11.85
C ARG A 276 -1.10 -7.88 -10.70
N LEU A 277 -1.52 -9.10 -11.01
CA LEU A 277 -2.13 -10.04 -10.06
C LEU A 277 -1.17 -11.16 -9.62
N TRP A 278 0.01 -11.25 -10.24
CA TRP A 278 1.06 -12.20 -9.91
C TRP A 278 2.44 -11.60 -10.17
N SER A 279 3.34 -11.66 -9.20
CA SER A 279 4.75 -11.28 -9.36
C SER A 279 5.67 -12.43 -8.96
N ASP A 280 6.67 -12.73 -9.79
CA ASP A 280 7.70 -13.72 -9.44
C ASP A 280 8.66 -13.19 -8.35
N GLU A 281 8.57 -11.90 -8.02
CA GLU A 281 9.29 -11.28 -6.90
C GLU A 281 8.61 -11.52 -5.55
N ASP A 282 7.36 -12.03 -5.55
CA ASP A 282 6.65 -12.32 -4.32
C ASP A 282 7.38 -13.44 -3.56
N THR A 283 7.75 -13.16 -2.32
CA THR A 283 8.47 -14.13 -1.47
C THR A 283 7.46 -15.09 -0.86
N PHE A 284 7.52 -16.35 -1.29
CA PHE A 284 6.76 -17.44 -0.68
C PHE A 284 7.65 -18.20 0.30
N VAL A 285 7.07 -18.65 1.41
CA VAL A 285 7.75 -19.59 2.32
C VAL A 285 7.94 -20.89 1.54
N THR A 286 9.20 -21.34 1.43
CA THR A 286 9.48 -22.57 0.68
C THR A 286 8.89 -23.79 1.41
N LEU A 287 8.59 -24.86 0.68
CA LEU A 287 8.15 -26.12 1.29
C LEU A 287 9.17 -26.66 2.31
N ALA A 288 10.47 -26.41 2.07
CA ALA A 288 11.53 -26.80 2.98
C ALA A 288 11.48 -26.00 4.30
N ASP A 289 11.14 -24.71 4.25
CA ASP A 289 11.01 -23.89 5.44
C ASP A 289 9.73 -24.21 6.22
N GLN A 290 8.62 -24.47 5.51
CA GLN A 290 7.37 -24.96 6.13
C GLN A 290 7.59 -26.29 6.88
N ALA A 291 8.36 -27.21 6.30
CA ALA A 291 8.67 -28.50 6.92
C ALA A 291 9.53 -28.37 8.19
N LYS A 292 10.39 -27.34 8.28
CA LYS A 292 11.18 -27.06 9.48
C LYS A 292 10.33 -26.46 10.61
N GLU A 293 9.37 -25.61 10.28
CA GLU A 293 8.42 -25.05 11.25
C GLU A 293 7.45 -26.12 11.80
N GLY A 294 7.10 -27.12 10.99
CA GLY A 294 6.24 -28.24 11.41
C GLY A 294 6.94 -29.36 12.20
N LEU A 295 8.26 -29.29 12.40
CA LEU A 295 9.04 -30.25 13.21
C LEU A 295 9.45 -29.66 14.58
N GLY A 296 8.99 -28.44 14.90
CA GLY A 296 9.11 -27.84 16.23
C GLY A 296 7.83 -28.11 17.03
N ASP A 297 7.95 -28.97 18.03
CA ASP A 297 6.96 -29.34 19.05
C ASP A 297 5.84 -30.32 18.60
N ASP A 298 6.25 -31.58 18.37
CA ASP A 298 5.53 -32.77 18.85
C ASP A 298 6.49 -33.64 19.70
#